data_AF-C6TAQ8-F1
#
_entry.id   AF-C6TAQ8-F1
#
_cell.length_a   1.000
_cell.length_b   1.000
_cell.length_c   1.000
_cell.angle_alpha   90.00
_cell.angle_beta   90.00
_cell.angle_gamma   90.00
#
_symmetry.space_group_name_H-M   'P 1'
#
loop_
_entity.id
_entity.type
_entity.pdbx_description
1 polymer ?
#
loop_
_entity_poly.entity_id
_entity_poly.type
_entity_poly.pdbx_seq_one_letter_code
_entity_poly.pdbx_strand_id
1 'polypeptide(L)'
;MKLKFTKAWIAYLRLPLPIDVYKEVLVNLHQAVIPHLSNPIMLCDFLTRSYDVGGVVSVMALSSLFVLMTQYGLEYPNFYEKLYALLVPSIFMAKHRARFFQLLDSCLKSPLLPAYLAASFAKKLSRLLLSVPPSGALVITALIHNILRRHPSINCLVHREDGVDEGKGDHRTDEGMATNSDNAKTVAMPSQKSGIDHFNSSETDPKKSDAMRSSLWEIDTILHHYCPPASRFALSLGNDLTVRQNTEVNVVI
;
A
#
# COMPACT_ATOMS: atom_id res chain seq x y z
N MET A 1 -34.67 17.47 -11.25
CA MET A 1 -33.50 17.92 -12.03
C MET A 1 -32.38 16.87 -12.11
N LYS A 2 -31.99 16.21 -11.01
CA LYS A 2 -30.91 15.20 -10.98
C LYS A 2 -31.00 14.09 -12.04
N LEU A 3 -32.20 13.59 -12.36
CA LEU A 3 -32.37 12.55 -13.38
C LEU A 3 -32.00 13.03 -14.80
N LYS A 4 -32.37 14.27 -15.17
CA LYS A 4 -32.01 14.85 -16.49
C LYS A 4 -30.50 15.07 -16.57
N PHE A 5 -29.90 15.59 -15.50
CA PHE A 5 -28.44 15.75 -15.38
C PHE A 5 -27.71 14.42 -15.52
N THR A 6 -28.19 13.37 -14.84
CA THR A 6 -27.63 12.02 -14.92
C THR A 6 -27.69 11.45 -16.34
N LYS A 7 -28.85 11.57 -17.01
CA LYS A 7 -29.00 11.12 -18.40
C LYS A 7 -28.06 11.87 -19.35
N ALA A 8 -27.93 13.18 -19.19
CA ALA A 8 -27.04 14.00 -20.00
C ALA A 8 -25.57 13.59 -19.82
N TRP A 9 -25.11 13.41 -18.58
CA TRP A 9 -23.74 12.97 -18.30
C TRP A 9 -23.43 11.57 -18.83
N ILE A 10 -24.35 10.61 -18.66
CA ILE A 10 -24.15 9.26 -19.22
C ILE A 10 -24.10 9.29 -20.73
N ALA A 11 -24.95 10.10 -21.39
CA ALA A 11 -24.89 10.26 -22.84
C ALA A 11 -23.57 10.90 -23.29
N TYR A 12 -23.09 11.90 -22.55
CA TYR A 12 -21.81 12.56 -22.81
C TYR A 12 -20.61 11.62 -22.66
N LEU A 13 -20.55 10.83 -21.60
CA LEU A 13 -19.45 9.88 -21.35
C LEU A 13 -19.40 8.71 -22.34
N ARG A 14 -20.46 8.49 -23.12
CA ARG A 14 -20.49 7.49 -24.20
C ARG A 14 -19.85 8.00 -25.50
N LEU A 15 -19.65 9.31 -25.64
CA LEU A 15 -19.02 9.89 -26.82
C LEU A 15 -17.50 9.62 -26.82
N PRO A 16 -16.86 9.56 -28.00
CA PRO A 16 -15.39 9.51 -28.07
C PRO A 16 -14.82 10.85 -27.61
N LEU A 17 -14.41 10.92 -26.35
CA LEU A 17 -13.85 12.12 -25.75
C LEU A 17 -12.38 12.30 -26.15
N PRO A 18 -11.94 13.50 -26.58
CA PRO A 18 -10.53 13.83 -26.69
C PRO A 18 -9.80 13.61 -25.37
N ILE A 19 -8.52 13.25 -25.43
CA ILE A 19 -7.73 12.85 -24.25
C ILE A 19 -7.68 13.92 -23.16
N ASP A 20 -7.62 15.20 -23.53
CA ASP A 20 -7.54 16.31 -22.57
C ASP A 20 -8.85 16.47 -21.80
N VAL A 21 -9.97 16.43 -22.52
CA VAL A 21 -11.32 16.48 -21.96
C VAL A 21 -11.57 15.26 -21.07
N TYR A 22 -11.17 14.07 -21.52
CA TYR A 22 -11.30 12.84 -20.74
C TYR A 22 -10.55 12.91 -19.39
N LYS A 23 -9.31 13.43 -19.39
CA LYS A 23 -8.54 13.66 -18.15
C LYS A 23 -9.19 14.71 -17.25
N GLU A 24 -9.67 15.81 -17.83
CA GLU A 24 -10.36 16.86 -17.07
C GLU A 24 -11.63 16.36 -16.39
N VAL A 25 -12.40 15.53 -17.09
CA VAL A 25 -13.58 14.85 -16.53
C VAL A 25 -13.16 14.00 -15.34
N LEU A 26 -12.16 13.12 -15.47
CA LEU A 26 -11.73 12.23 -14.38
C LEU A 26 -11.27 12.98 -13.13
N VAL A 27 -10.55 14.10 -13.31
CA VAL A 27 -10.06 14.93 -12.20
C VAL A 27 -11.18 15.59 -11.41
N ASN A 28 -12.29 15.94 -12.05
CA ASN A 28 -13.38 16.70 -11.42
C ASN A 28 -14.60 15.85 -11.04
N LEU A 29 -14.68 14.61 -11.55
CA LEU A 29 -15.88 13.78 -11.47
C LEU A 29 -16.38 13.56 -10.04
N HIS A 30 -15.50 13.27 -9.07
CA HIS A 30 -15.88 13.00 -7.68
C HIS A 30 -16.46 14.21 -6.94
N GLN A 31 -16.05 15.45 -7.30
CA GLN A 31 -16.48 16.69 -6.63
C GLN A 31 -17.65 17.34 -7.35
N ALA A 32 -17.60 17.39 -8.68
CA ALA A 32 -18.51 18.18 -9.49
C ALA A 32 -19.68 17.37 -10.07
N VAL A 33 -19.56 16.04 -10.16
CA VAL A 33 -20.57 15.20 -10.84
C VAL A 33 -21.23 14.22 -9.87
N ILE A 34 -20.45 13.38 -9.18
CA ILE A 34 -20.96 12.32 -8.29
C ILE A 34 -22.04 12.82 -7.30
N PRO A 35 -21.88 13.94 -6.58
CA PRO A 35 -22.89 14.41 -5.61
C PRO A 35 -24.24 14.78 -6.23
N HIS A 36 -24.26 15.11 -7.52
CA HIS A 36 -25.45 15.57 -8.23
C HIS A 36 -26.15 14.46 -9.03
N LEU A 37 -25.51 13.29 -9.18
CA LEU A 37 -26.11 12.13 -9.85
C LEU A 37 -27.20 11.50 -8.98
N SER A 38 -28.24 10.98 -9.64
CA SER A 38 -29.31 10.23 -8.96
C SER A 38 -28.85 8.83 -8.53
N ASN A 39 -28.04 8.17 -9.34
CA ASN A 39 -27.43 6.88 -9.02
C ASN A 39 -25.97 6.87 -9.55
N PRO A 40 -24.99 7.18 -8.68
CA PRO A 40 -23.58 7.26 -9.05
C PRO A 40 -22.93 5.93 -9.47
N ILE A 41 -23.51 4.79 -9.06
CA ILE A 41 -22.97 3.45 -9.39
C ILE A 41 -22.93 3.22 -10.91
N MET A 42 -23.77 3.92 -11.68
CA MET A 42 -23.74 3.85 -13.15
C MET A 42 -22.41 4.30 -13.77
N LEU A 43 -21.54 5.01 -13.02
CA LEU A 43 -20.20 5.37 -13.47
C LEU A 43 -19.17 4.24 -13.31
N CYS A 44 -19.54 3.12 -12.69
CA CYS A 44 -18.63 2.00 -12.41
C CYS A 44 -17.88 1.54 -13.67
N ASP A 45 -18.60 1.17 -14.74
CA ASP A 45 -17.97 0.67 -15.96
C ASP A 45 -16.97 1.66 -16.57
N PHE A 46 -17.33 2.95 -16.56
CA PHE A 46 -16.45 4.02 -17.03
C PHE A 46 -15.20 4.13 -16.15
N LEU A 47 -15.36 4.15 -14.83
CA LEU A 47 -14.25 4.32 -13.89
C LEU A 47 -13.34 3.10 -13.82
N THR A 48 -13.89 1.90 -13.86
CA THR A 48 -13.14 0.64 -13.92
C THR A 48 -12.27 0.59 -15.17
N ARG A 49 -12.86 0.87 -16.35
CA ARG A 49 -12.07 0.95 -17.60
C ARG A 49 -10.99 2.02 -17.52
N SER A 50 -11.31 3.20 -16.98
CA SER A 50 -10.35 4.30 -16.80
C SER A 50 -9.21 3.91 -15.87
N TYR A 51 -9.51 3.15 -14.81
CA TYR A 51 -8.52 2.68 -13.86
C TYR A 51 -7.63 1.56 -14.44
N ASP A 52 -8.16 0.73 -15.33
CA ASP A 52 -7.40 -0.31 -16.01
C ASP A 52 -6.44 0.20 -17.10
N VAL A 53 -6.60 1.44 -17.60
CA VAL A 53 -5.68 2.05 -18.59
C VAL A 53 -4.24 2.13 -18.09
N GLY A 54 -4.03 2.38 -16.79
CA GLY A 54 -2.72 2.57 -16.19
C GLY A 54 -2.23 4.03 -16.19
N GLY A 55 -1.12 4.25 -15.50
CA GLY A 55 -0.42 5.54 -15.46
C GLY A 55 -1.25 6.67 -14.83
N VAL A 56 -1.12 7.87 -15.40
CA VAL A 56 -1.77 9.08 -14.85
C VAL A 56 -3.30 9.01 -14.92
N VAL A 57 -3.86 8.30 -15.90
CA VAL A 57 -5.32 8.14 -16.05
C VAL A 57 -5.90 7.37 -14.86
N SER A 58 -5.27 6.26 -14.48
CA SER A 58 -5.68 5.49 -13.30
C SER A 58 -5.63 6.31 -12.03
N VAL A 59 -4.60 7.14 -11.88
CA VAL A 59 -4.44 8.02 -10.71
C VAL A 59 -5.58 9.05 -10.63
N MET A 60 -6.01 9.59 -11.76
CA MET A 60 -7.15 10.52 -11.82
C MET A 60 -8.47 9.78 -11.51
N ALA A 61 -8.68 8.60 -12.09
CA ALA A 61 -9.87 7.78 -11.88
C ALA A 61 -10.02 7.29 -10.43
N LEU A 62 -8.90 7.01 -9.74
CA LEU A 62 -8.85 6.45 -8.39
C LEU A 62 -9.67 7.28 -7.38
N SER A 63 -9.68 8.61 -7.51
CA SER A 63 -10.44 9.49 -6.60
C SER A 63 -11.94 9.22 -6.66
N SER A 64 -12.46 9.06 -7.87
CA SER A 64 -13.88 8.80 -8.09
C SER A 64 -14.24 7.35 -7.78
N LEU A 65 -13.36 6.41 -8.13
CA LEU A 65 -13.54 5.00 -7.81
C LEU A 65 -13.58 4.78 -6.29
N PHE A 66 -12.68 5.41 -5.53
CA PHE A 66 -12.65 5.33 -4.07
C PHE A 66 -13.94 5.86 -3.44
N VAL A 67 -14.51 6.95 -3.96
CA VAL A 67 -15.82 7.45 -3.52
C VAL A 67 -16.93 6.44 -3.78
N LEU A 68 -16.95 5.80 -4.96
CA LEU A 68 -17.93 4.75 -5.26
C LEU A 68 -17.78 3.53 -4.33
N MET A 69 -16.55 3.12 -4.03
CA MET A 69 -16.28 2.00 -3.13
C MET A 69 -16.72 2.31 -1.69
N THR A 70 -16.39 3.50 -1.18
CA THR A 70 -16.61 3.86 0.22
C THR A 70 -18.04 4.33 0.53
N GLN A 71 -18.67 5.09 -0.37
CA GLN A 71 -19.98 5.71 -0.12
C GLN A 71 -21.14 4.98 -0.79
N TYR A 72 -20.87 4.24 -1.87
CA TYR A 72 -21.91 3.61 -2.68
C TYR A 72 -21.77 2.08 -2.73
N GLY A 73 -20.88 1.50 -1.92
CA GLY A 73 -20.73 0.05 -1.75
C GLY A 73 -20.23 -0.68 -3.00
N LEU A 74 -19.51 0.01 -3.90
CA LEU A 74 -18.94 -0.65 -5.07
C LEU A 74 -17.80 -1.59 -4.65
N GLU A 75 -17.91 -2.86 -5.03
CA GLU A 75 -16.81 -3.81 -4.88
C GLU A 75 -15.95 -3.82 -6.14
N TYR A 76 -14.66 -3.50 -5.99
CA TYR A 76 -13.68 -3.58 -7.06
C TYR A 76 -12.73 -4.75 -6.81
N PRO A 77 -12.78 -5.83 -7.63
CA PRO A 77 -11.89 -6.97 -7.48
C PRO A 77 -10.41 -6.56 -7.55
N ASN A 78 -9.59 -7.12 -6.66
CA ASN A 78 -8.13 -6.90 -6.63
C ASN A 78 -7.73 -5.41 -6.59
N PHE A 79 -8.54 -4.56 -5.95
CA PHE A 79 -8.27 -3.12 -5.81
C PHE A 79 -6.84 -2.82 -5.34
N TYR A 80 -6.41 -3.51 -4.28
CA TYR A 80 -5.10 -3.29 -3.69
C TYR A 80 -3.94 -3.77 -4.55
N GLU A 81 -4.11 -4.81 -5.38
CA GLU A 81 -3.10 -5.25 -6.34
C GLU A 81 -2.83 -4.15 -7.38
N LYS A 82 -3.91 -3.57 -7.91
CA LYS A 82 -3.81 -2.43 -8.84
C LYS A 82 -3.23 -1.19 -8.16
N LEU A 83 -3.67 -0.88 -6.94
CA LEU A 83 -3.14 0.25 -6.17
C LEU A 83 -1.64 0.07 -5.90
N TYR A 84 -1.22 -1.15 -5.58
CA TYR A 84 0.18 -1.51 -5.38
C TYR A 84 0.98 -1.36 -6.68
N ALA A 85 0.42 -1.76 -7.83
CA ALA A 85 1.07 -1.60 -9.13
C ALA A 85 1.27 -0.13 -9.54
N LEU A 86 0.42 0.80 -9.08
CA LEU A 86 0.55 2.24 -9.35
C LEU A 86 1.70 2.92 -8.59
N LEU A 87 2.28 2.25 -7.58
CA LEU A 87 3.46 2.75 -6.87
C LEU A 87 4.73 2.57 -7.69
N VAL A 88 4.96 3.50 -8.60
CA VAL A 88 6.15 3.58 -9.48
C VAL A 88 6.84 4.94 -9.33
N PRO A 89 8.14 5.08 -9.60
CA PRO A 89 8.86 6.36 -9.42
C PRO A 89 8.22 7.56 -10.14
N SER A 90 7.59 7.35 -11.29
CA SER A 90 6.94 8.41 -12.05
C SER A 90 5.74 9.06 -11.33
N ILE A 91 5.12 8.38 -10.35
CA ILE A 91 3.99 8.95 -9.60
C ILE A 91 4.41 10.17 -8.78
N PHE A 92 5.67 10.22 -8.33
CA PHE A 92 6.20 11.34 -7.56
C PHE A 92 6.39 12.60 -8.39
N MET A 93 6.34 12.50 -9.73
CA MET A 93 6.41 13.64 -10.65
C MET A 93 5.05 13.96 -11.28
N ALA A 94 4.00 13.18 -10.99
CA ALA A 94 2.69 13.38 -11.57
C ALA A 94 2.01 14.65 -11.03
N LYS A 95 1.28 15.35 -11.91
CA LYS A 95 0.54 16.58 -11.58
C LYS A 95 -0.42 16.42 -10.39
N HIS A 96 -1.03 15.24 -10.25
CA HIS A 96 -2.02 14.94 -9.21
C HIS A 96 -1.48 14.05 -8.08
N ARG A 97 -0.14 14.01 -7.89
CA ARG A 97 0.52 13.18 -6.87
C ARG A 97 0.01 13.43 -5.45
N ALA A 98 -0.30 14.68 -5.10
CA ALA A 98 -0.76 15.04 -3.75
C ALA A 98 -2.03 14.26 -3.37
N ARG A 99 -3.00 14.30 -4.28
CA ARG A 99 -4.27 13.61 -4.12
C ARG A 99 -4.12 12.09 -4.11
N PHE A 100 -3.22 11.56 -4.94
CA PHE A 100 -2.93 10.13 -4.97
C PHE A 100 -2.44 9.61 -3.61
N PHE A 101 -1.45 10.25 -3.00
CA PHE A 101 -0.91 9.80 -1.73
C PHE A 101 -1.87 10.03 -0.55
N GLN A 102 -2.71 11.06 -0.59
CA GLN A 102 -3.80 11.22 0.38
C GLN A 102 -4.82 10.07 0.30
N LEU A 103 -5.16 9.64 -0.91
CA LEU A 103 -6.03 8.47 -1.12
C LEU A 103 -5.33 7.17 -0.71
N LEU A 104 -4.04 7.02 -1.01
CA LEU A 104 -3.24 5.88 -0.58
C LEU A 104 -3.25 5.76 0.95
N ASP A 105 -2.98 6.85 1.67
CA ASP A 105 -3.04 6.86 3.14
C ASP A 105 -4.44 6.48 3.64
N SER A 106 -5.49 7.02 3.01
CA SER A 106 -6.89 6.72 3.35
C SER A 106 -7.23 5.23 3.14
N CYS A 107 -6.74 4.61 2.06
CA CYS A 107 -6.93 3.19 1.80
C CYS A 107 -6.23 2.31 2.84
N LEU A 108 -5.03 2.70 3.27
CA LEU A 108 -4.22 1.93 4.22
C LEU A 108 -4.55 2.25 5.69
N LYS A 109 -5.44 3.23 5.94
CA LYS A 109 -5.86 3.65 7.29
C LYS A 109 -6.74 2.62 8.00
N SER A 110 -7.43 1.75 7.27
CA SER A 110 -8.33 0.75 7.87
C SER A 110 -7.58 -0.19 8.81
N PRO A 111 -8.01 -0.37 10.07
CA PRO A 111 -7.37 -1.31 11.00
C PRO A 111 -7.64 -2.77 10.64
N LEU A 112 -8.61 -3.04 9.76
CA LEU A 112 -8.95 -4.38 9.27
C LEU A 112 -8.07 -4.81 8.09
N LEU A 113 -7.08 -4.01 7.71
CA LEU A 113 -6.16 -4.33 6.64
C LEU A 113 -5.30 -5.54 7.04
N PRO A 114 -5.19 -6.59 6.21
CA PRO A 114 -4.32 -7.72 6.50
C PRO A 114 -2.84 -7.29 6.66
N ALA A 115 -2.13 -7.88 7.62
CA ALA A 115 -0.75 -7.53 7.93
C ALA A 115 0.19 -7.68 6.72
N TYR A 116 0.04 -8.74 5.92
CA TYR A 116 0.84 -8.93 4.70
C TYR A 116 0.71 -7.76 3.73
N LEU A 117 -0.49 -7.16 3.66
CA LEU A 117 -0.78 -6.07 2.74
C LEU A 117 -0.11 -4.78 3.24
N ALA A 118 -0.31 -4.44 4.52
CA ALA A 118 0.40 -3.32 5.15
C ALA A 118 1.93 -3.45 4.96
N ALA A 119 2.49 -4.63 5.21
CA ALA A 119 3.91 -4.93 5.04
C ALA A 119 4.38 -4.75 3.59
N SER A 120 3.62 -5.28 2.62
CA SER A 120 3.97 -5.15 1.19
C SER A 120 4.04 -3.69 0.75
N PHE A 121 3.06 -2.87 1.15
CA PHE A 121 3.03 -1.44 0.85
C PHE A 121 4.18 -0.70 1.53
N ALA A 122 4.43 -0.96 2.82
CA ALA A 122 5.54 -0.36 3.56
C ALA A 122 6.89 -0.70 2.91
N LYS A 123 7.13 -1.97 2.57
CA LYS A 123 8.36 -2.41 1.92
C LYS A 123 8.51 -1.82 0.52
N LYS A 124 7.46 -1.81 -0.31
CA LYS A 124 7.54 -1.19 -1.64
C LYS A 124 7.81 0.31 -1.57
N LEU A 125 7.15 1.04 -0.67
CA LEU A 125 7.42 2.46 -0.43
C LEU A 125 8.87 2.67 0.02
N SER A 126 9.40 1.82 0.90
CA SER A 126 10.80 1.91 1.35
C SER A 126 11.80 1.70 0.21
N ARG A 127 11.50 0.83 -0.77
CA ARG A 127 12.33 0.68 -1.98
C ARG A 127 12.27 1.92 -2.86
N LEU A 128 11.09 2.51 -3.02
CA LEU A 128 10.91 3.73 -3.80
C LEU A 128 11.66 4.91 -3.18
N LEU A 129 11.78 4.94 -1.84
CA LEU A 129 12.53 5.96 -1.09
C LEU A 129 13.94 6.21 -1.64
N LEU A 130 14.60 5.16 -2.14
CA LEU A 130 15.97 5.22 -2.68
C LEU A 130 16.07 5.92 -4.05
N SER A 131 14.95 6.15 -4.73
CA SER A 131 14.91 6.62 -6.13
C SER A 131 14.15 7.93 -6.32
N VAL A 132 13.50 8.43 -5.27
CA VAL A 132 12.60 9.59 -5.33
C VAL A 132 13.32 10.90 -5.01
N PRO A 133 12.80 12.06 -5.46
CA PRO A 133 13.29 13.36 -5.02
C PRO A 133 13.07 13.56 -3.51
N PRO A 134 13.77 14.52 -2.86
CA PRO A 134 13.62 14.79 -1.43
C PRO A 134 12.18 15.06 -0.98
N SER A 135 11.36 15.71 -1.81
CA SER A 135 9.94 15.92 -1.52
C SER A 135 9.17 14.60 -1.45
N GLY A 136 9.47 13.65 -2.34
CA GLY A 136 8.87 12.32 -2.32
C GLY A 136 9.35 11.48 -1.14
N ALA A 137 10.60 11.67 -0.74
CA ALA A 137 11.16 11.00 0.43
C ALA A 137 10.40 11.36 1.71
N LEU A 138 10.12 12.66 1.94
CA LEU A 138 9.30 13.11 3.08
C LEU A 138 7.91 12.44 3.11
N VAL A 139 7.24 12.37 1.95
CA VAL A 139 5.92 11.75 1.79
C VAL A 139 5.96 10.26 2.12
N ILE A 140 6.96 9.55 1.58
CA ILE A 140 7.16 8.11 1.85
C ILE A 140 7.46 7.88 3.34
N THR A 141 8.34 8.66 3.94
CA THR A 141 8.69 8.50 5.37
C THR A 141 7.46 8.69 6.25
N ALA A 142 6.62 9.70 5.98
CA ALA A 142 5.36 9.90 6.71
C ALA A 142 4.39 8.72 6.54
N LEU A 143 4.22 8.23 5.30
CA LEU A 143 3.34 7.09 5.01
C LEU A 143 3.80 5.81 5.71
N ILE A 144 5.09 5.49 5.65
CA ILE A 144 5.64 4.29 6.31
C ILE A 144 5.46 4.39 7.82
N HIS A 145 5.75 5.55 8.42
CA HIS A 145 5.52 5.79 9.85
C HIS A 145 4.05 5.56 10.23
N ASN A 146 3.12 6.15 9.50
CA ASN A 146 1.69 5.99 9.73
C ASN A 146 1.25 4.51 9.60
N ILE A 147 1.78 3.77 8.62
CA ILE A 147 1.48 2.35 8.44
C ILE A 147 1.99 1.52 9.63
N LEU A 148 3.25 1.72 10.07
CA LEU A 148 3.84 1.02 11.22
C LEU A 148 3.09 1.31 12.52
N ARG A 149 2.71 2.57 12.74
CA ARG A 149 1.92 3.00 13.90
C ARG A 149 0.54 2.37 13.94
N ARG A 150 -0.15 2.30 12.80
CA ARG A 150 -1.52 1.75 12.69
C ARG A 150 -1.53 0.22 12.72
N HIS A 151 -0.45 -0.44 12.28
CA HIS A 151 -0.35 -1.89 12.16
C HIS A 151 0.85 -2.45 12.93
N PRO A 152 0.77 -2.58 14.28
CA PRO A 152 1.90 -3.07 15.08
C PRO A 152 2.38 -4.49 14.71
N SER A 153 1.53 -5.29 14.08
CA SER A 153 1.84 -6.65 13.61
C SER A 153 2.96 -6.69 12.56
N ILE A 154 3.27 -5.57 11.91
CA ILE A 154 4.36 -5.47 10.92
C ILE A 154 5.62 -4.80 11.49
N ASN A 155 5.67 -4.48 12.79
CA ASN A 155 6.86 -3.88 13.40
C ASN A 155 8.08 -4.82 13.39
N CYS A 156 7.86 -6.12 13.15
CA CYS A 156 8.90 -7.10 12.87
C CYS A 156 9.75 -6.75 11.62
N LEU A 157 9.27 -5.85 10.77
CA LEU A 157 10.03 -5.34 9.63
C LEU A 157 11.12 -4.34 10.03
N VAL A 158 10.96 -3.66 11.17
CA VAL A 158 11.91 -2.67 11.70
C VAL A 158 12.88 -3.34 12.66
N HIS A 159 12.35 -4.15 13.58
CA HIS A 159 13.15 -4.89 14.55
C HIS A 159 12.69 -6.34 14.57
N ARG A 160 13.61 -7.25 14.24
CA ARG A 160 13.41 -8.69 14.41
C ARG A 160 14.15 -9.08 15.68
N GLU A 161 13.40 -9.58 16.65
CA GLU A 161 14.00 -10.34 17.72
C GLU A 161 14.46 -11.67 17.09
N ASP A 162 15.75 -12.00 17.21
CA ASP A 162 16.30 -13.29 16.80
C ASP A 162 15.76 -14.37 17.75
N GLY A 163 14.47 -14.66 17.62
CA GLY A 163 13.73 -15.62 18.44
C GLY A 163 13.81 -17.00 17.81
N VAL A 164 14.52 -17.90 18.49
CA VAL A 164 14.39 -19.35 18.38
C VAL A 164 12.94 -19.73 18.67
N ASP A 165 12.07 -19.68 17.66
CA ASP A 165 10.71 -20.20 17.75
C ASP A 165 10.51 -21.26 16.66
N GLU A 166 11.23 -22.38 16.85
CA GLU A 166 10.77 -23.65 16.32
C GLU A 166 9.50 -24.01 17.07
N GLY A 167 8.36 -23.88 16.37
CA GLY A 167 7.04 -24.12 16.90
C GLY A 167 6.95 -25.45 17.66
N LYS A 168 6.72 -25.35 18.96
CA LYS A 168 6.14 -26.42 19.77
C LYS A 168 4.66 -26.54 19.40
N GLY A 169 4.40 -27.09 18.21
CA GLY A 169 3.08 -27.42 17.69
C GLY A 169 2.65 -28.79 18.24
N ASP A 170 1.56 -28.74 19.00
CA ASP A 170 0.83 -29.82 19.65
C ASP A 170 0.57 -31.04 18.73
N HIS A 171 1.17 -32.19 19.05
CA HIS A 171 0.67 -33.50 18.63
C HIS A 171 0.37 -34.33 19.89
N ARG A 172 -0.89 -34.30 20.30
CA ARG A 172 -1.50 -35.36 21.09
C ARG A 172 -1.48 -36.65 20.27
N THR A 173 -0.78 -37.67 20.75
CA THR A 173 -1.14 -39.07 20.50
C THR A 173 -0.78 -39.91 21.71
N ASP A 174 -1.73 -40.77 22.03
CA ASP A 174 -1.77 -41.79 23.07
C ASP A 174 -0.55 -42.72 23.13
N GLU A 175 -0.43 -43.37 24.28
CA GLU A 175 0.62 -44.29 24.74
C GLU A 175 0.99 -45.45 23.78
N GLY A 176 2.25 -45.92 23.83
CA GLY A 176 2.63 -47.21 23.26
C GLY A 176 4.13 -47.51 23.07
N MET A 177 4.80 -47.95 24.14
CA MET A 177 5.88 -48.96 24.22
C MET A 177 7.23 -48.81 23.44
N ALA A 178 8.30 -49.18 24.16
CA ALA A 178 9.72 -49.10 23.85
C ALA A 178 10.19 -49.89 22.60
N THR A 179 11.26 -49.41 21.96
CA THR A 179 12.50 -50.17 21.65
C THR A 179 13.59 -49.27 21.04
N ASN A 180 14.83 -49.46 21.52
CA ASN A 180 16.04 -48.77 21.07
C ASN A 180 16.48 -49.19 19.66
N SER A 181 17.00 -48.26 18.86
CA SER A 181 18.22 -48.54 18.07
C SER A 181 18.81 -47.29 17.43
N ASP A 182 20.10 -47.13 17.66
CA ASP A 182 21.00 -46.17 17.05
C ASP A 182 20.96 -46.23 15.52
N ASN A 183 20.70 -45.10 14.86
CA ASN A 183 21.30 -44.86 13.56
C ASN A 183 21.42 -43.36 13.24
N ALA A 184 22.65 -42.87 13.37
CA ALA A 184 23.05 -41.55 12.94
C ALA A 184 22.91 -41.41 11.42
N LYS A 185 21.86 -40.69 10.98
CA LYS A 185 21.85 -39.97 9.71
C LYS A 185 21.65 -38.50 10.03
N THR A 186 22.77 -37.79 10.07
CA THR A 186 22.85 -36.33 10.01
C THR A 186 22.24 -35.85 8.69
N VAL A 187 20.92 -35.69 8.67
CA VAL A 187 20.26 -34.79 7.72
C VAL A 187 20.42 -33.40 8.30
N ALA A 188 21.49 -32.72 7.90
CA ALA A 188 21.65 -31.30 8.18
C ALA A 188 20.45 -30.56 7.58
N MET A 189 19.53 -30.13 8.44
CA MET A 189 18.54 -29.10 8.11
C MET A 189 19.28 -27.91 7.49
N PRO A 190 18.84 -27.37 6.34
CA PRO A 190 19.45 -26.18 5.78
C PRO A 190 19.17 -25.04 6.76
N SER A 191 20.18 -24.71 7.58
CA SER A 191 20.21 -23.47 8.35
C SER A 191 19.76 -22.35 7.41
N GLN A 192 18.61 -21.73 7.69
CA GLN A 192 18.19 -20.53 6.98
C GLN A 192 19.39 -19.59 6.93
N LYS A 193 19.88 -19.28 5.73
CA LYS A 193 20.98 -18.36 5.54
C LYS A 193 20.53 -17.02 6.12
N SER A 194 20.98 -16.69 7.32
CA SER A 194 20.71 -15.41 7.95
C SER A 194 21.15 -14.28 7.00
N GLY A 195 20.25 -13.32 6.78
CA GLY A 195 20.54 -12.12 5.99
C GLY A 195 20.09 -12.12 4.52
N ILE A 196 19.40 -13.15 4.02
CA ILE A 196 18.78 -13.07 2.67
C ILE A 196 17.45 -12.31 2.77
N ASP A 197 17.31 -11.22 2.02
CA ASP A 197 16.03 -10.53 1.84
C ASP A 197 15.11 -11.37 0.95
N HIS A 198 13.95 -11.76 1.48
CA HIS A 198 12.94 -12.56 0.77
C HIS A 198 11.97 -11.72 -0.08
N PHE A 199 12.02 -10.38 -0.01
CA PHE A 199 11.09 -9.53 -0.74
C PHE A 199 11.31 -9.57 -2.26
N ASN A 200 10.26 -9.87 -3.02
CA ASN A 200 10.28 -9.80 -4.48
C ASN A 200 9.77 -8.43 -4.98
N SER A 201 10.68 -7.58 -5.45
CA SER A 201 10.34 -6.24 -5.94
C SER A 201 9.64 -6.22 -7.31
N SER A 202 9.73 -7.31 -8.08
CA SER A 202 9.12 -7.41 -9.41
C SER A 202 7.66 -7.89 -9.37
N GLU A 203 7.23 -8.43 -8.23
CA GLU A 203 5.89 -8.94 -8.03
C GLU A 203 4.87 -7.79 -7.99
N THR A 204 3.72 -7.99 -8.64
CA THR A 204 2.60 -7.04 -8.65
C THR A 204 1.55 -7.40 -7.63
N ASP A 205 1.42 -8.68 -7.27
CA ASP A 205 0.53 -9.14 -6.21
C ASP A 205 1.16 -8.94 -4.82
N PRO A 206 0.63 -8.02 -3.99
CA PRO A 206 1.17 -7.77 -2.66
C PRO A 206 1.21 -9.03 -1.78
N LYS A 207 0.30 -9.99 -2.00
CA LYS A 207 0.25 -11.25 -1.25
C LYS A 207 1.44 -12.16 -1.53
N LYS A 208 2.00 -12.10 -2.73
CA LYS A 208 3.13 -12.94 -3.17
C LYS A 208 4.49 -12.24 -3.02
N SER A 209 4.50 -11.00 -2.54
CA SER A 209 5.72 -10.21 -2.40
C SER A 209 6.68 -10.68 -1.31
N ASP A 210 6.24 -11.56 -0.40
CA ASP A 210 6.99 -12.04 0.77
C ASP A 210 7.54 -10.93 1.69
N ALA A 211 6.91 -9.74 1.66
CA ALA A 211 7.36 -8.58 2.43
C ALA A 211 7.43 -8.83 3.94
N MET A 212 6.54 -9.65 4.51
CA MET A 212 6.58 -10.04 5.94
C MET A 212 7.87 -10.75 6.34
N ARG A 213 8.56 -11.38 5.37
CA ARG A 213 9.83 -12.10 5.58
C ARG A 213 11.07 -11.23 5.31
N SER A 214 10.86 -9.94 4.99
CA SER A 214 11.88 -8.92 4.77
C SER A 214 12.04 -7.95 5.96
N SER A 215 13.06 -7.10 5.91
CA SER A 215 13.22 -5.92 6.78
C SER A 215 13.17 -4.61 5.97
N LEU A 216 12.99 -3.47 6.63
CA LEU A 216 12.90 -2.12 6.04
C LEU A 216 14.24 -1.37 6.13
N TRP A 217 15.34 -1.99 5.74
CA TRP A 217 16.68 -1.39 5.84
C TRP A 217 16.83 -0.11 5.02
N GLU A 218 16.00 0.08 3.99
CA GLU A 218 15.99 1.28 3.15
C GLU A 218 15.62 2.54 3.96
N ILE A 219 14.91 2.41 5.07
CA ILE A 219 14.59 3.55 5.94
C ILE A 219 15.85 4.09 6.63
N ASP A 220 16.86 3.27 6.89
CA ASP A 220 18.11 3.75 7.49
C ASP A 220 18.83 4.77 6.57
N THR A 221 18.65 4.63 5.26
CA THR A 221 19.24 5.55 4.29
C THR A 221 18.66 6.97 4.39
N ILE A 222 17.40 7.12 4.82
CA ILE A 222 16.79 8.45 4.96
C ILE A 222 17.33 9.20 6.19
N LEU A 223 17.77 8.47 7.22
CA LEU A 223 18.41 9.06 8.41
C LEU A 223 19.71 9.79 8.04
N HIS A 224 20.42 9.29 7.03
CA HIS A 224 21.68 9.84 6.54
C HIS A 224 21.55 10.60 5.21
N HIS A 225 20.34 11.06 4.89
CA HIS A 225 20.05 11.70 3.62
C HIS A 225 20.69 13.09 3.48
N TYR A 226 21.19 13.42 2.28
CA TYR A 226 21.90 14.68 2.01
C TYR A 226 21.08 15.94 2.30
N CYS A 227 19.75 15.86 2.16
CA CYS A 227 18.82 16.95 2.44
C CYS A 227 18.47 16.98 3.95
N PRO A 228 18.90 18.00 4.71
CA PRO A 228 18.74 18.02 6.17
C PRO A 228 17.28 17.95 6.66
N PRO A 229 16.29 18.60 6.01
CA PRO A 229 14.88 18.43 6.37
C PRO A 229 14.39 16.99 6.34
N ALA A 230 14.83 16.18 5.36
CA ALA A 230 14.41 14.79 5.23
C ALA A 230 15.00 13.91 6.34
N SER A 231 16.30 14.05 6.60
CA SER A 231 16.99 13.34 7.69
C SER A 231 16.41 13.71 9.07
N ARG A 232 16.23 15.00 9.35
CA ARG A 232 15.63 15.48 10.62
C ARG A 232 14.21 14.96 10.81
N PHE A 233 13.41 14.95 9.75
CA PHE A 233 12.06 14.42 9.81
C PHE A 233 12.06 12.92 10.13
N ALA A 234 12.87 12.12 9.43
CA ALA A 234 12.99 10.69 9.71
C ALA A 234 13.44 10.40 11.16
N LEU A 235 14.43 11.15 11.67
CA LEU A 235 14.88 11.04 13.06
C LEU A 235 13.77 11.36 14.07
N SER A 236 12.96 12.40 13.81
CA SER A 236 11.84 12.76 14.68
C SER A 236 10.78 11.65 14.77
N LEU A 237 10.54 10.94 13.66
CA LEU A 237 9.57 9.86 13.58
C LEU A 237 10.08 8.56 14.22
N GLY A 238 11.37 8.26 14.10
CA GLY A 238 11.99 7.12 14.80
C GLY A 238 11.78 7.19 16.31
N ASN A 239 11.94 8.38 16.90
CA ASN A 239 11.68 8.59 18.32
C ASN A 239 10.19 8.44 18.67
N ASP A 240 9.27 8.92 17.83
CA ASP A 240 7.81 8.83 18.03
C ASP A 240 7.29 7.37 17.95
N LEU A 241 7.95 6.47 17.23
CA LEU A 241 7.61 5.04 17.27
C LEU A 241 7.82 4.41 18.66
N THR A 242 8.77 4.95 19.45
CA THR A 242 9.01 4.50 20.83
C THR A 242 8.05 5.11 21.83
N VAL A 243 7.48 6.27 21.54
CA VAL A 243 6.55 7.00 22.40
C VAL A 243 5.12 6.70 21.96
N ARG A 244 4.39 5.87 22.73
CA ARG A 244 3.01 5.45 22.42
C ARG A 244 1.92 6.56 22.56
N GLN A 245 2.23 7.81 22.21
CA GLN A 245 1.22 8.89 22.11
C GLN A 245 0.70 8.98 20.67
N ASN A 246 -0.61 9.14 20.46
CA ASN A 246 -1.31 9.08 19.16
C ASN A 246 -0.96 10.25 18.20
N THR A 247 0.26 10.29 17.68
CA THR A 247 0.67 11.26 16.66
C THR A 247 0.49 10.66 15.27
N GLU A 248 -0.63 10.94 14.59
CA GLU A 248 -0.71 10.71 13.14
C GLU A 248 -0.02 11.88 12.42
N VAL A 249 0.86 11.60 11.47
CA VAL A 249 1.53 12.64 10.70
C VAL A 249 0.72 12.92 9.45
N ASN A 250 0.31 14.17 9.26
CA ASN A 250 -0.32 14.60 8.02
C ASN A 250 0.69 14.45 6.88
N VAL A 251 0.30 13.72 5.84
CA VAL A 251 1.08 13.61 4.60
C VAL A 251 0.95 14.94 3.86
N VAL A 252 1.84 15.89 4.14
CA VAL A 252 1.92 17.19 3.46
C VAL A 252 2.75 17.01 2.19
N ILE A 253 2.17 17.35 1.03
CA ILE A 253 2.72 17.11 -0.31
C ILE A 253 2.80 18.39 -1.12
#